data_AF-A0A957VWS5-F1
#
_entry.id   AF-A0A957VWS5-F1
#
_cell.length_a   1.000
_cell.length_b   1.000
_cell.length_c   1.000
_cell.angle_alpha   90.00
_cell.angle_beta   90.00
_cell.angle_gamma   90.00
#
_symmetry.space_group_name_H-M   'P 1'
#
loop_
_entity.id
_entity.type
_entity.pdbx_description
1 polymer ?
#
loop_
_entity_poly.entity_id
_entity_poly.type
_entity_poly.pdbx_seq_one_letter_code
_entity_poly.pdbx_strand_id
1 'polypeptide(L)'
;MFNFWWQKSDQPDPVEPPQANLSQEQIQPFIQQLYEDEGLTSALTDEGAKILLDWGQAQLERLTIDPPPTDLETTTHHLRRVLLSINRLVEKRADLTDSELVERLLRLVEQSMQLAAPDAVSNDEPTS
;
A
#
# COMPACT_ATOMS: atom_id res chain seq x y z
N MET A 1 -36.26 47.49 -23.05
CA MET A 1 -36.22 46.81 -24.36
C MET A 1 -34.75 46.45 -24.60
N PHE A 2 -34.26 45.22 -24.60
CA PHE A 2 -34.82 43.87 -24.75
C PHE A 2 -33.97 42.88 -23.92
N ASN A 3 -34.61 41.83 -23.40
CA ASN A 3 -33.98 40.63 -22.86
C ASN A 3 -33.39 39.76 -23.98
N PHE A 4 -32.23 39.12 -23.75
CA PHE A 4 -31.80 37.88 -24.42
C PHE A 4 -30.88 37.13 -23.42
N TRP A 5 -31.42 36.32 -22.52
CA TRP A 5 -31.53 34.85 -22.65
C TRP A 5 -30.28 34.18 -23.22
N TRP A 6 -29.48 33.67 -22.28
CA TRP A 6 -28.51 32.58 -22.32
C TRP A 6 -28.53 31.70 -23.58
N GLN A 7 -27.45 31.76 -24.35
CA GLN A 7 -27.09 30.68 -25.25
C GLN A 7 -26.41 29.61 -24.38
N LYS A 8 -27.11 28.48 -24.17
CA LYS A 8 -26.50 27.18 -23.86
C LYS A 8 -25.53 26.85 -24.99
N SER A 9 -24.36 27.48 -24.96
CA SER A 9 -23.23 26.98 -25.73
C SER A 9 -22.73 25.78 -24.96
N ASP A 10 -22.94 24.65 -25.61
CA ASP A 10 -22.41 23.31 -25.43
C ASP A 10 -20.89 23.31 -25.17
N GLN A 11 -20.43 23.99 -24.12
CA GLN A 11 -19.07 23.84 -23.63
C GLN A 11 -19.05 22.48 -22.93
N PRO A 12 -18.28 21.49 -23.44
CA PRO A 12 -17.96 20.34 -22.60
C PRO A 12 -17.36 20.90 -21.31
N ASP A 13 -17.81 20.39 -20.17
CA ASP A 13 -17.22 20.71 -18.88
C ASP A 13 -15.69 20.67 -19.03
N PRO A 14 -14.94 21.61 -18.42
CA PRO A 14 -13.49 21.51 -18.41
C PRO A 14 -13.16 20.12 -17.86
N VAL A 15 -12.68 19.25 -18.75
CA VAL A 15 -12.18 17.93 -18.37
C VAL A 15 -10.99 18.25 -17.48
N GLU A 16 -11.21 18.22 -16.16
CA GLU A 16 -10.11 18.30 -15.22
C GLU A 16 -9.07 17.30 -15.70
N PRO A 17 -7.79 17.70 -15.86
CA PRO A 17 -6.76 16.74 -16.20
C PRO A 17 -6.90 15.60 -15.19
N PRO A 18 -6.94 14.32 -15.62
CA PRO A 18 -7.13 13.22 -14.70
C PRO A 18 -6.03 13.34 -13.65
N GLN A 19 -6.41 13.78 -12.45
CA GLN A 19 -5.48 13.86 -11.36
C GLN A 19 -5.09 12.41 -11.11
N ALA A 20 -3.86 12.06 -11.44
CA ALA A 20 -3.28 10.75 -11.21
C ALA A 20 -3.08 10.55 -9.71
N ASN A 21 -4.18 10.56 -8.95
CA ASN A 21 -4.26 10.24 -7.54
C ASN A 21 -5.13 9.00 -7.48
N LEU A 22 -4.60 7.90 -6.95
CA LEU A 22 -5.40 6.70 -6.71
C LEU A 22 -6.58 7.08 -5.81
N SER A 23 -7.80 6.75 -6.24
CA SER A 23 -8.97 7.06 -5.44
C SER A 23 -9.08 6.09 -4.25
N GLN A 24 -9.74 6.54 -3.18
CA GLN A 24 -10.09 5.68 -2.06
C GLN A 24 -10.82 4.40 -2.51
N GLU A 25 -11.68 4.50 -3.54
CA GLU A 25 -12.40 3.35 -4.10
C GLU A 25 -11.48 2.27 -4.68
N GLN A 26 -10.32 2.66 -5.22
CA GLN A 26 -9.35 1.71 -5.79
C GLN A 26 -8.60 0.91 -4.71
N ILE A 27 -8.40 1.48 -3.52
CA ILE A 27 -7.67 0.79 -2.44
C ILE A 27 -8.58 -0.05 -1.53
N GLN A 28 -9.89 0.24 -1.49
CA GLN A 28 -10.84 -0.43 -0.60
C GLN A 28 -10.87 -1.97 -0.73
N PRO A 29 -10.83 -2.57 -1.94
CA PRO A 29 -10.77 -4.02 -2.07
C PRO A 29 -9.53 -4.63 -1.38
N PHE A 30 -8.40 -3.94 -1.41
CA PHE A 30 -7.16 -4.41 -0.76
C PHE A 30 -7.21 -4.27 0.76
N ILE A 31 -7.87 -3.22 1.27
CA ILE A 31 -8.15 -3.08 2.70
C ILE A 31 -9.04 -4.23 3.16
N GLN A 32 -10.13 -4.51 2.45
CA GLN A 32 -11.03 -5.62 2.78
C GLN A 32 -10.27 -6.96 2.78
N GLN A 33 -9.48 -7.24 1.76
CA GLN A 33 -8.65 -8.45 1.68
C GLN A 33 -7.63 -8.59 2.81
N LEU A 34 -7.21 -7.49 3.44
CA LEU A 34 -6.29 -7.50 4.58
C LEU A 34 -7.02 -7.93 5.86
N TYR A 35 -8.28 -7.54 6.04
CA TYR A 35 -9.10 -7.97 7.18
C TYR A 35 -9.69 -9.37 7.02
N GLU A 36 -9.84 -9.87 5.79
CA GLU A 36 -10.34 -11.22 5.50
C GLU A 36 -9.26 -12.31 5.58
N ASP A 37 -7.98 -11.95 5.47
CA ASP A 37 -6.87 -12.91 5.52
C ASP A 37 -6.39 -13.15 6.95
N GLU A 38 -7.02 -14.13 7.62
CA GLU A 38 -6.64 -14.58 8.97
C GLU A 38 -5.16 -15.03 9.06
N GLY A 39 -4.56 -15.45 7.94
CA GLY A 39 -3.16 -15.85 7.87
C GLY A 39 -2.17 -14.71 8.14
N LEU A 40 -2.61 -13.44 8.03
CA LEU A 40 -1.80 -12.27 8.33
C LEU A 40 -1.59 -12.05 9.83
N THR A 41 -2.45 -12.61 10.68
CA THR A 41 -2.48 -12.31 12.12
C THR A 41 -2.56 -13.54 13.02
N SER A 42 -2.60 -14.74 12.45
CA SER A 42 -2.85 -16.00 13.16
C SER A 42 -1.93 -16.33 14.34
N ALA A 43 -0.70 -15.79 14.37
CA ALA A 43 0.25 -16.02 15.47
C ALA A 43 0.33 -14.85 16.46
N LEU A 44 -0.50 -13.81 16.27
CA LEU A 44 -0.54 -12.61 17.11
C LEU A 44 -1.63 -12.72 18.18
N THR A 45 -1.46 -11.97 19.27
CA THR A 45 -2.58 -11.67 20.18
C THR A 45 -3.60 -10.77 19.48
N ASP A 46 -4.83 -10.71 19.96
CA ASP A 46 -5.88 -9.84 19.39
C ASP A 46 -5.43 -8.37 19.28
N GLU A 47 -4.72 -7.87 20.30
CA GLU A 47 -4.16 -6.52 20.29
C GLU A 47 -3.06 -6.36 19.23
N GLY A 48 -2.15 -7.33 19.13
CA GLY A 48 -1.09 -7.32 18.12
C GLY A 48 -1.64 -7.42 16.69
N ALA A 49 -2.64 -8.27 16.49
CA ALA A 49 -3.37 -8.41 15.23
C ALA A 49 -4.02 -7.08 14.83
N LYS A 50 -4.72 -6.42 15.76
CA LYS A 50 -5.33 -5.12 15.52
C LYS A 50 -4.30 -4.07 15.11
N ILE A 51 -3.20 -3.95 15.86
CA ILE A 51 -2.13 -2.99 15.56
C ILE A 51 -1.55 -3.23 14.16
N LEU A 52 -1.30 -4.50 13.82
CA LEU A 52 -0.71 -4.87 12.53
C LEU A 52 -1.66 -4.54 11.36
N LEU A 53 -2.95 -4.84 11.51
CA LEU A 53 -3.95 -4.56 10.49
C LEU A 53 -4.16 -3.04 10.31
N ASP A 54 -4.27 -2.29 11.41
CA ASP A 54 -4.39 -0.83 11.38
C ASP A 54 -3.16 -0.18 10.70
N TRP A 55 -1.95 -0.70 10.96
CA TRP A 55 -0.74 -0.24 10.26
C TRP A 55 -0.78 -0.56 8.76
N GLY A 56 -1.23 -1.74 8.37
CA GLY A 56 -1.37 -2.13 6.98
C GLY A 56 -2.39 -1.27 6.22
N GLN A 57 -3.55 -1.00 6.83
CA GLN A 57 -4.53 -0.05 6.28
C GLN A 57 -3.91 1.33 6.09
N ALA A 58 -3.20 1.85 7.09
CA ALA A 58 -2.53 3.15 6.99
C ALA A 58 -1.50 3.18 5.85
N GLN A 59 -0.80 2.06 5.56
CA GLN A 59 0.08 2.01 4.39
C GLN A 59 -0.70 2.06 3.07
N LEU A 60 -1.83 1.35 2.95
CA LEU A 60 -2.68 1.40 1.75
C LEU A 60 -3.26 2.79 1.52
N GLU A 61 -3.72 3.46 2.57
CA GLU A 61 -4.22 4.84 2.50
C GLU A 61 -3.13 5.81 2.02
N ARG A 62 -1.88 5.61 2.45
CA ARG A 62 -0.75 6.42 1.99
C ARG A 62 -0.47 6.27 0.49
N LEU A 63 -0.87 5.17 -0.15
CA LEU A 63 -0.70 4.99 -1.60
C LEU A 63 -1.61 5.92 -2.43
N THR A 64 -2.64 6.50 -1.82
CA THR A 64 -3.50 7.51 -2.46
C THR A 64 -2.89 8.91 -2.46
N ILE A 65 -1.74 9.09 -1.81
CA ILE A 65 -1.04 10.36 -1.70
C ILE A 65 0.04 10.44 -2.80
N ASP A 66 0.19 11.62 -3.40
CA ASP A 66 1.09 11.91 -4.52
C ASP A 66 2.59 11.71 -4.17
N PRO A 67 3.38 10.99 -5.00
CA PRO A 67 2.96 10.23 -6.18
C PRO A 67 2.39 8.86 -5.82
N PRO A 68 1.24 8.46 -6.41
CA PRO A 68 0.78 7.09 -6.25
C PRO A 68 1.72 6.12 -6.96
N PRO A 69 1.76 4.85 -6.51
CA PRO A 69 2.55 3.82 -7.17
C PRO A 69 2.08 3.59 -8.60
N THR A 70 3.04 3.34 -9.49
CA THR A 70 2.78 2.93 -10.88
C THR A 70 1.96 1.63 -10.97
N ASP A 71 2.17 0.72 -10.02
CA ASP A 71 1.45 -0.56 -9.90
C ASP A 71 0.93 -0.78 -8.48
N LEU A 72 -0.37 -0.55 -8.30
CA LEU A 72 -1.06 -0.73 -7.02
C LEU A 72 -1.09 -2.20 -6.59
N GLU A 73 -1.32 -3.14 -7.50
CA GLU A 73 -1.41 -4.58 -7.17
C GLU A 73 -0.07 -5.13 -6.69
N THR A 74 1.02 -4.80 -7.39
CA THR A 74 2.37 -5.20 -6.96
C THR A 74 2.70 -4.59 -5.59
N THR A 75 2.35 -3.32 -5.37
CA THR A 75 2.59 -2.63 -4.10
C THR A 75 1.80 -3.27 -2.95
N THR A 76 0.51 -3.56 -3.15
CA THR A 76 -0.33 -4.20 -2.12
C THR A 76 0.11 -5.65 -1.85
N HIS A 77 0.55 -6.38 -2.87
CA HIS A 77 1.12 -7.72 -2.71
C HIS A 77 2.41 -7.68 -1.87
N HIS A 78 3.30 -6.70 -2.10
CA HIS A 78 4.48 -6.50 -1.26
C HIS A 78 4.13 -6.19 0.19
N LEU A 79 3.16 -5.30 0.43
CA LEU A 79 2.68 -5.00 1.77
C LEU A 79 2.20 -6.28 2.49
N ARG A 80 1.36 -7.10 1.84
CA ARG A 80 0.89 -8.38 2.40
C ARG A 80 2.05 -9.31 2.77
N ARG A 81 3.09 -9.38 1.94
CA ARG A 81 4.29 -10.18 2.24
C ARG A 81 5.05 -9.68 3.47
N VAL A 82 5.09 -8.37 3.69
CA VAL A 82 5.68 -7.78 4.91
C VAL A 82 4.86 -8.17 6.13
N LEU A 83 3.53 -8.01 6.08
CA LEU A 83 2.62 -8.40 7.18
C LEU A 83 2.78 -9.89 7.54
N LEU A 84 2.80 -10.78 6.53
CA LEU A 84 3.05 -12.21 6.71
C LEU A 84 4.41 -12.49 7.36
N SER A 85 5.43 -11.73 6.98
CA SER A 85 6.78 -11.90 7.53
C SER A 85 6.85 -11.45 8.99
N ILE A 86 6.10 -10.43 9.38
CA ILE A 86 5.92 -10.02 10.78
C ILE A 86 5.21 -11.12 11.57
N ASN A 87 4.08 -11.65 11.07
CA ASN A 87 3.35 -12.75 11.72
C ASN A 87 4.26 -13.97 11.97
N ARG A 88 5.01 -14.38 10.93
CA ARG A 88 5.97 -15.50 11.01
C ARG A 88 7.14 -15.22 11.95
N LEU A 89 7.56 -13.97 12.09
CA LEU A 89 8.62 -13.60 13.03
C LEU A 89 8.11 -13.75 14.47
N VAL A 90 6.89 -13.31 14.76
CA VAL A 90 6.28 -13.45 16.08
C VAL A 90 6.06 -14.93 16.42
N GLU A 91 5.55 -15.71 15.48
CA GLU A 91 5.36 -17.17 15.63
C GLU A 91 6.66 -17.87 16.06
N LYS A 92 7.77 -17.54 15.40
CA LYS A 92 9.07 -18.19 15.62
C LYS A 92 9.90 -17.53 16.70
N ARG A 93 9.42 -16.44 17.33
CA ARG A 93 10.23 -15.62 18.25
C ARG A 93 10.85 -16.43 19.37
N ALA A 94 10.12 -17.39 19.93
CA ALA A 94 10.58 -18.22 21.04
C ALA A 94 11.75 -19.15 20.67
N ASP A 95 11.91 -19.46 19.37
CA ASP A 95 12.93 -20.38 18.86
C ASP A 95 14.17 -19.66 18.31
N LEU A 96 14.17 -18.32 18.30
CA LEU A 96 15.26 -17.51 17.76
C LEU A 96 16.22 -17.07 18.85
N THR A 97 17.51 -17.12 18.54
CA THR A 97 18.52 -16.38 19.31
C THR A 97 18.37 -14.88 19.08
N ASP A 98 18.92 -14.07 20.00
CA ASP A 98 18.89 -12.61 19.87
C ASP A 98 19.52 -12.12 18.55
N SER A 99 20.59 -12.78 18.09
CA SER A 99 21.26 -12.42 16.83
C SER A 99 20.37 -12.73 15.61
N GLU A 100 19.73 -13.90 15.58
CA GLU A 100 18.81 -14.26 14.49
C GLU A 100 17.57 -13.37 14.46
N LEU A 101 17.07 -12.98 15.63
CA LEU A 101 15.96 -12.03 15.74
C LEU A 101 16.35 -10.68 15.12
N VAL A 102 17.53 -10.14 15.47
CA VAL A 102 18.03 -8.89 14.89
C VAL A 102 18.20 -9.00 13.38
N GLU A 103 18.80 -10.08 12.87
CA GLU A 103 18.94 -10.29 11.43
C GLU A 103 17.60 -10.31 10.70
N ARG A 104 16.59 -10.97 11.27
CA ARG A 104 15.24 -11.01 10.67
C ARG A 104 14.54 -9.66 10.73
N LEU A 105 14.70 -8.91 11.82
CA LEU A 105 14.18 -7.54 11.93
C LEU A 105 14.82 -6.62 10.90
N LEU A 106 16.14 -6.72 10.67
CA LEU A 106 16.83 -5.93 9.65
C LEU A 106 16.32 -6.24 8.24
N ARG A 107 16.09 -7.52 7.91
CA ARG A 107 15.47 -7.92 6.62
C ARG A 107 14.05 -7.38 6.46
N LEU A 108 13.26 -7.37 7.54
CA LEU A 108 11.91 -6.78 7.52
C LEU A 108 11.95 -5.27 7.24
N VAL A 109 12.89 -4.56 7.86
CA VAL A 109 13.09 -3.12 7.60
C VAL A 109 13.46 -2.90 6.13
N GLU A 110 14.41 -3.65 5.59
CA GLU A 110 14.80 -3.57 4.18
C GLU A 110 13.60 -3.81 3.24
N GLN A 111 12.80 -4.85 3.49
CA GLN A 111 11.58 -5.12 2.71
C GLN A 111 10.56 -3.99 2.82
N SER A 112 10.41 -3.38 4.00
CA SER A 112 9.49 -2.26 4.20
C SER A 112 9.95 -0.98 3.48
N MET A 113 11.25 -0.78 3.33
CA MET A 113 11.80 0.37 2.58
C MET A 113 11.54 0.25 1.09
N GLN A 114 11.55 -0.96 0.54
CA GLN A 114 11.18 -1.22 -0.87
C GLN A 114 9.72 -0.85 -1.17
N LEU A 115 8.83 -0.94 -0.16
CA LEU A 115 7.44 -0.51 -0.29
C LEU A 115 7.31 1.02 -0.42
N ALA A 116 8.25 1.78 0.16
CA ALA A 116 8.25 3.25 0.13
C ALA A 116 8.89 3.85 -1.13
N ALA A 117 9.54 3.04 -1.97
CA ALA A 117 10.22 3.50 -3.19
C ALA A 117 10.16 2.45 -4.32
N PRO A 118 8.96 2.04 -4.79
CA PRO A 118 8.82 0.99 -5.80
C PRO A 118 9.49 1.35 -7.15
N ASP A 119 9.57 2.63 -7.51
CA ASP A 119 10.09 3.07 -8.81
C ASP A 119 11.63 3.20 -8.87
N ALA A 120 12.34 3.05 -7.75
CA ALA A 120 13.80 3.23 -7.72
C ALA A 120 14.60 2.06 -8.32
N VAL A 121 13.96 0.92 -8.61
CA VAL A 121 14.64 -0.34 -8.99
C VAL A 121 14.56 -0.65 -10.49
N SER A 122 13.91 0.18 -11.31
CA SER A 122 13.74 -0.07 -12.76
C SER A 122 14.50 0.91 -13.65
N ASN A 123 15.78 1.17 -13.39
CA ASN A 123 16.68 1.86 -14.31
C ASN A 123 18.09 1.25 -14.26
N ASP A 124 18.25 0.03 -14.75
CA ASP A 124 19.55 -0.50 -15.18
C ASP A 124 19.32 -1.63 -16.20
N GLU A 125 18.95 -1.25 -17.43
CA GLU A 125 19.31 -2.07 -18.60
C GLU A 125 20.75 -1.69 -18.99
N PRO A 126 21.74 -2.60 -18.88
CA PRO A 126 23.03 -2.38 -19.48
C PRO A 126 22.87 -2.44 -21.01
N THR A 127 22.96 -1.28 -21.64
CA THR A 127 23.15 -1.18 -23.09
C THR A 127 24.41 -1.97 -23.46
N SER A 128 24.21 -3.09 -24.16
CA SER A 128 25.27 -3.83 -24.87
C SER A 128 25.31 -3.40 -26.32
#